data_AF-A0A3R8JKJ9-F1
#
_entry.id   AF-A0A3R8JKJ9-F1
#
_cell.length_a   1.000
_cell.length_b   1.000
_cell.length_c   1.000
_cell.angle_alpha   90.00
_cell.angle_beta   90.00
_cell.angle_gamma   90.00
#
_symmetry.space_group_name_H-M   'P 1'
#
loop_
_entity.id
_entity.type
_entity.pdbx_description
1 polymer ?
#
loop_
_entity_poly.entity_id
_entity_poly.type
_entity_poly.pdbx_seq_one_letter_code
_entity_poly.pdbx_strand_id
1 'polypeptide(L)'
;MERKRHIVSCALGLCIAFGAMGCGKRVLEEKDFCHLVLEEGEGFFVEESALTVERGKDASFEMILEDGYELQNVKYGDDREAGSAARNYSVKYDGDGRALTLTLYDVRYSETVQARVEKSDVVIRYHANGGRRCESRDMADEGYGEDGGGDEFPVAVVRSHLRPNTSIGTDLFERTGYTLIGWNTKQDGSGTQIGLGSRVDTQEGMLLYAQWVPWTDAAHFEYEDQGEFAQITDYQGQEDTICIPAELDGKKVRRIAEGAFAGVDCRRVILPPGIYEVENKAFESASLQELYLYDDISKISDHAFAGCGQFETLHINAIEPPVYSGNYFDTFQDKYDRLLQLKDQKKIVLFSGSSTRFGYDSAMIDEAFEEYEVVNMGVFAYTPALPQLQLILECMQEGDILLHAPEFDASNRQFCGQKALDYATFAMMESGYDVFTKLDIRDFEQVFTAFSSYNAGREGMEKKNYKISASHYDEDGIPVEEDSYNEYGDYCLYRPNSAEEQPIYGLPVHYTVNAFPKGQYIEPLNAVYEQFLEKGADVYFTYSPRNQYAVSEESTPEERARLHQYFQENLIVPVITELEDSLVSGVYLYGTDNHLSTEGVEIRTRRIIQELKEEMEKEQDEK
;
A
#
# COMPACT_ATOMS: atom_id res chain seq x y z
N MET A 1 -46.56 37.75 0.99
CA MET A 1 -47.72 37.47 0.11
C MET A 1 -47.80 35.95 -0.01
N GLU A 2 -48.93 35.40 0.43
CA GLU A 2 -49.18 33.99 0.69
C GLU A 2 -49.09 33.09 -0.56
N ARG A 3 -48.73 31.81 -0.35
CA ARG A 3 -49.33 30.55 -0.86
C ARG A 3 -48.23 29.47 -0.96
N LYS A 4 -48.42 28.19 -0.66
CA LYS A 4 -49.49 27.39 -0.04
C LYS A 4 -48.88 26.00 0.17
N ARG A 5 -48.95 25.46 1.39
CA ARG A 5 -48.68 24.04 1.68
C ARG A 5 -49.85 23.21 1.13
N HIS A 6 -49.55 22.17 0.35
CA HIS A 6 -50.53 21.14 -0.01
C HIS A 6 -50.39 19.96 0.95
N ILE A 7 -51.33 19.90 1.89
CA ILE A 7 -51.66 18.70 2.68
C ILE A 7 -52.64 17.90 1.83
N VAL A 8 -52.32 16.64 1.52
CA VAL A 8 -53.27 15.68 0.96
C VAL A 8 -53.60 14.67 2.06
N SER A 9 -54.77 14.83 2.68
CA SER A 9 -55.48 13.79 3.41
C SER A 9 -56.64 13.29 2.56
N CYS A 10 -56.70 11.99 2.31
CA CYS A 10 -57.90 11.23 1.91
C CYS A 10 -57.55 9.74 2.07
N ALA A 11 -58.39 8.82 2.51
CA ALA A 11 -59.64 8.82 3.27
C ALA A 11 -59.85 7.34 3.61
N LEU A 12 -60.10 7.02 4.87
CA LEU A 12 -60.36 5.65 5.34
C LEU A 12 -61.71 5.16 4.77
N GLY A 13 -61.68 4.21 3.85
CA GLY A 13 -62.87 3.51 3.34
C GLY A 13 -63.10 2.21 4.11
N LEU A 14 -64.01 2.24 5.08
CA LEU A 14 -64.53 1.06 5.77
C LEU A 14 -65.47 0.29 4.81
N CYS A 15 -65.09 -0.91 4.38
CA CYS A 15 -66.00 -1.87 3.76
C CYS A 15 -66.12 -3.11 4.65
N ILE A 16 -67.24 -3.21 5.37
CA ILE A 16 -67.68 -4.41 6.06
C ILE A 16 -68.45 -5.27 5.04
N ALA A 17 -67.96 -6.47 4.76
CA ALA A 17 -68.73 -7.52 4.12
C ALA A 17 -68.49 -8.85 4.85
N PHE A 18 -69.54 -9.38 5.47
CA PHE A 18 -69.57 -10.68 6.11
C PHE A 18 -69.61 -11.80 5.05
N GLY A 19 -68.76 -12.81 5.21
CA GLY A 19 -68.82 -14.08 4.48
C GLY A 19 -68.02 -15.14 5.23
N ALA A 20 -68.71 -16.06 5.89
CA ALA A 20 -68.14 -17.14 6.68
C ALA A 20 -67.59 -18.28 5.80
N MET A 21 -66.40 -18.79 6.14
CA MET A 21 -66.01 -20.22 6.23
C MET A 21 -64.52 -20.40 5.91
N GLY A 22 -63.81 -21.10 6.81
CA GLY A 22 -62.52 -21.71 6.52
C GLY A 22 -61.42 -21.39 7.54
N CYS A 23 -61.42 -22.11 8.67
CA CYS A 23 -60.24 -22.21 9.54
C CYS A 23 -59.08 -22.86 8.77
N GLY A 24 -58.20 -22.04 8.21
CA GLY A 24 -56.83 -22.42 7.91
C GLY A 24 -55.92 -21.51 8.73
N LYS A 25 -55.23 -22.05 9.74
CA LYS A 25 -54.12 -21.35 10.38
C LYS A 25 -53.04 -21.10 9.32
N ARG A 26 -53.08 -19.93 8.67
CA ARG A 26 -51.86 -19.33 8.13
C ARG A 26 -51.07 -18.86 9.35
N VAL A 27 -50.00 -19.56 9.68
CA VAL A 27 -48.91 -18.96 10.46
C VAL A 27 -48.37 -17.87 9.54
N LEU A 28 -48.79 -16.64 9.78
CA LEU A 28 -48.04 -15.48 9.33
C LEU A 28 -46.77 -15.52 10.19
N GLU A 29 -45.61 -15.71 9.57
CA GLU A 29 -44.36 -15.33 10.23
C GLU A 29 -44.50 -13.85 10.56
N GLU A 30 -44.69 -13.51 11.84
CA GLU A 30 -44.54 -12.13 12.29
C GLU A 30 -43.08 -11.79 12.06
N LYS A 31 -42.81 -11.04 10.99
CA LYS A 31 -41.51 -10.43 10.78
C LYS A 31 -41.26 -9.52 11.97
N ASP A 32 -40.29 -9.91 12.79
CA ASP A 32 -39.84 -9.14 13.93
C ASP A 32 -38.85 -8.09 13.44
N PHE A 33 -39.03 -6.84 13.84
CA PHE A 33 -38.24 -5.71 13.34
C PHE A 33 -37.41 -5.11 14.48
N CYS A 34 -36.21 -4.66 14.13
CA CYS A 34 -35.35 -3.87 14.99
C CYS A 34 -35.35 -2.42 14.51
N HIS A 35 -35.38 -1.49 15.47
CA HIS A 35 -35.28 -0.06 15.21
C HIS A 35 -33.91 0.43 15.66
N LEU A 36 -33.16 1.00 14.74
CA LEU A 36 -31.84 1.56 14.96
C LEU A 36 -31.92 3.07 14.86
N VAL A 37 -31.19 3.76 15.73
CA VAL A 37 -31.02 5.21 15.66
C VAL A 37 -29.54 5.54 15.75
N LEU A 38 -28.99 6.20 14.73
CA LEU A 38 -27.65 6.78 14.79
C LEU A 38 -27.77 8.17 15.41
N GLU A 39 -27.12 8.38 16.56
CA GLU A 39 -27.13 9.68 17.22
C GLU A 39 -26.40 10.72 16.36
N GLU A 40 -27.05 11.87 16.15
CA GLU A 40 -26.40 13.03 15.56
C GLU A 40 -25.30 13.55 16.51
N GLY A 41 -24.12 13.80 15.95
CA GLY A 41 -22.97 14.35 16.67
C GLY A 41 -22.39 15.57 15.97
N GLU A 42 -21.46 16.26 16.61
CA GLU A 42 -20.70 17.35 15.99
C GLU A 42 -19.73 16.78 14.95
N GLY A 43 -19.63 17.36 13.76
CA GLY A 43 -18.63 16.98 12.76
C GLY A 43 -19.10 15.95 11.73
N PHE A 44 -20.39 15.57 11.72
CA PHE A 44 -20.96 14.76 10.65
C PHE A 44 -22.48 14.94 10.53
N PHE A 45 -22.97 14.68 9.32
CA PHE A 45 -24.38 14.59 8.97
C PHE A 45 -24.74 13.13 8.65
N VAL A 46 -25.98 12.73 8.92
CA VAL A 46 -26.51 11.40 8.55
C VAL A 46 -27.76 11.62 7.71
N GLU A 47 -27.82 11.01 6.52
CA GLU A 47 -28.97 11.20 5.61
C GLU A 47 -30.29 10.72 6.23
N GLU A 48 -30.26 9.51 6.81
CA GLU A 48 -31.39 8.90 7.51
C GLU A 48 -30.93 8.39 8.89
N SER A 49 -31.17 9.17 9.95
CA SER A 49 -30.69 8.87 11.31
C SER A 49 -31.44 7.76 12.03
N ALA A 50 -32.52 7.21 11.44
CA ALA A 50 -33.27 6.11 12.03
C ALA A 50 -33.68 5.07 10.97
N LEU A 51 -33.36 3.80 11.22
CA LEU A 51 -33.64 2.69 10.32
C LEU A 51 -34.54 1.67 10.99
N THR A 52 -35.41 1.03 10.21
CA THR A 52 -36.17 -0.16 10.65
C THR A 52 -35.79 -1.34 9.78
N VAL A 53 -35.22 -2.36 10.39
CA VAL A 53 -34.64 -3.52 9.73
C VAL A 53 -35.27 -4.81 10.27
N GLU A 54 -35.45 -5.82 9.42
CA GLU A 54 -35.92 -7.14 9.86
C GLU A 54 -34.85 -7.80 10.73
N ARG A 55 -35.24 -8.40 11.87
CA ARG A 55 -34.29 -8.98 12.84
C ARG A 55 -33.37 -10.00 12.15
N GLY A 56 -32.06 -9.84 12.33
CA GLY A 56 -31.01 -10.66 11.71
C GLY A 56 -30.66 -10.27 10.28
N LYS A 57 -30.98 -9.04 9.87
CA LYS A 57 -30.51 -8.42 8.62
C LYS A 57 -29.57 -7.27 8.93
N ASP A 58 -28.75 -6.92 7.94
CA ASP A 58 -27.83 -5.80 8.03
C ASP A 58 -28.57 -4.47 7.82
N ALA A 59 -28.04 -3.39 8.38
CA ALA A 59 -28.56 -2.04 8.23
C ALA A 59 -27.43 -1.06 7.94
N SER A 60 -27.66 -0.09 7.05
CA SER A 60 -26.61 0.84 6.61
C SER A 60 -27.04 2.29 6.79
N PHE A 61 -26.20 3.08 7.46
CA PHE A 61 -26.33 4.54 7.59
C PHE A 61 -25.39 5.22 6.58
N GLU A 62 -25.91 6.16 5.81
CA GLU A 62 -25.09 7.06 4.99
C GLU A 62 -24.74 8.30 5.81
N MET A 63 -23.45 8.52 6.01
CA MET A 63 -22.90 9.61 6.80
C MET A 63 -22.02 10.50 5.93
N ILE A 64 -22.06 11.81 6.14
CA ILE A 64 -21.19 12.80 5.49
C ILE A 64 -20.43 13.51 6.59
N LEU A 65 -19.11 13.39 6.60
CA LEU A 65 -18.25 14.05 7.58
C LEU A 65 -18.04 15.52 7.21
N GLU A 66 -18.08 16.40 8.20
CA GLU A 66 -17.72 17.81 8.01
C GLU A 66 -16.23 17.95 7.66
N ASP A 67 -15.86 19.05 7.01
CA ASP A 67 -14.48 19.28 6.56
C ASP A 67 -13.46 19.15 7.72
N GLY A 68 -12.61 18.13 7.59
CA GLY A 68 -11.56 17.78 8.53
C GLY A 68 -11.99 17.00 9.75
N TYR A 69 -13.23 16.54 9.81
CA TYR A 69 -13.68 15.55 10.79
C TYR A 69 -13.62 14.14 10.23
N GLU A 70 -13.38 13.19 11.13
CA GLU A 70 -13.17 11.79 10.79
C GLU A 70 -13.82 10.83 11.76
N LEU A 71 -14.39 9.75 11.26
CA LEU A 71 -14.97 8.69 12.08
C LEU A 71 -13.89 7.88 12.80
N GLN A 72 -13.81 8.04 14.12
CA GLN A 72 -12.87 7.35 15.00
C GLN A 72 -13.37 5.97 15.40
N ASN A 73 -14.62 5.87 15.84
CA ASN A 73 -15.22 4.61 16.25
C ASN A 73 -16.74 4.67 16.15
N VAL A 74 -17.36 3.51 15.97
CA VAL A 74 -18.80 3.31 16.10
C VAL A 74 -19.06 2.36 17.25
N LYS A 75 -19.82 2.82 18.22
CA LYS A 75 -20.33 2.00 19.32
C LYS A 75 -21.65 1.35 18.89
N TYR A 76 -21.63 0.03 18.76
CA TYR A 76 -22.77 -0.77 18.31
C TYR A 76 -22.69 -2.21 18.86
N GLY A 77 -23.75 -2.72 19.48
CA GLY A 77 -23.78 -4.02 20.15
C GLY A 77 -23.21 -4.02 21.58
N ASP A 78 -23.42 -5.14 22.29
CA ASP A 78 -22.84 -5.40 23.61
C ASP A 78 -21.56 -6.22 23.41
N ASP A 79 -20.40 -5.72 23.84
CA ASP A 79 -19.05 -6.33 23.71
C ASP A 79 -18.89 -7.70 24.42
N ARG A 80 -19.99 -8.37 24.79
CA ARG A 80 -20.03 -9.47 25.77
C ARG A 80 -20.52 -10.82 25.25
N GLU A 81 -21.08 -10.92 24.04
CA GLU A 81 -21.74 -12.16 23.59
C GLU A 81 -21.24 -12.81 22.30
N ALA A 82 -20.06 -12.45 21.77
CA ALA A 82 -19.43 -13.26 20.72
C ALA A 82 -17.91 -13.38 20.95
N GLY A 83 -17.42 -14.61 21.12
CA GLY A 83 -15.99 -14.93 21.02
C GLY A 83 -15.46 -14.83 19.58
N SER A 84 -15.75 -13.71 18.92
CA SER A 84 -15.37 -13.38 17.56
C SER A 84 -14.74 -11.99 17.60
N ALA A 85 -13.44 -11.93 17.31
CA ALA A 85 -12.62 -10.73 17.26
C ALA A 85 -12.99 -9.73 16.13
N ALA A 86 -14.22 -9.78 15.60
CA ALA A 86 -14.67 -8.97 14.48
C ALA A 86 -15.65 -7.89 14.96
N ARG A 87 -15.42 -6.64 14.54
CA ARG A 87 -16.40 -5.54 14.72
C ARG A 87 -17.74 -5.95 14.09
N ASN A 88 -18.85 -5.75 14.80
CA ASN A 88 -20.22 -6.01 14.29
C ASN A 88 -20.68 -4.97 13.26
N TYR A 89 -19.75 -4.22 12.67
CA TYR A 89 -20.02 -3.21 11.67
C TYR A 89 -18.82 -3.08 10.71
N SER A 90 -19.06 -2.47 9.56
CA SER A 90 -18.03 -1.97 8.64
C SER A 90 -18.30 -0.51 8.29
N VAL A 91 -17.24 0.19 7.89
CA VAL A 91 -17.29 1.57 7.40
C VAL A 91 -16.69 1.55 6.01
N LYS A 92 -17.46 2.04 5.04
CA LYS A 92 -17.00 2.18 3.67
C LYS A 92 -17.00 3.65 3.29
N TYR A 93 -15.82 4.22 3.06
CA TYR A 93 -15.70 5.56 2.53
C TYR A 93 -16.07 5.61 1.04
N ASP A 94 -16.60 6.74 0.59
CA ASP A 94 -16.63 7.07 -0.83
C ASP A 94 -15.23 7.44 -1.34
N GLY A 95 -15.14 7.74 -2.63
CA GLY A 95 -13.84 7.98 -3.28
C GLY A 95 -13.07 9.19 -2.76
N ASP A 96 -13.74 10.18 -2.14
CA ASP A 96 -13.08 11.37 -1.59
C ASP A 96 -12.87 11.30 -0.07
N GLY A 97 -13.46 10.30 0.60
CA GLY A 97 -13.30 10.07 2.03
C GLY A 97 -14.12 11.00 2.91
N ARG A 98 -15.10 11.73 2.34
CA ARG A 98 -16.02 12.60 3.08
C ARG A 98 -17.34 11.90 3.37
N ALA A 99 -17.90 11.18 2.41
CA ALA A 99 -19.07 10.34 2.70
C ALA A 99 -18.61 8.93 3.10
N LEU A 100 -19.38 8.31 3.98
CA LEU A 100 -19.19 6.91 4.32
C LEU A 100 -20.53 6.20 4.55
N THR A 101 -20.55 4.93 4.18
CA THR A 101 -21.60 4.00 4.51
C THR A 101 -21.17 3.19 5.74
N LEU A 102 -21.83 3.41 6.86
CA LEU A 102 -21.69 2.59 8.07
C LEU A 102 -22.69 1.43 8.01
N THR A 103 -22.20 0.20 7.81
CA THR A 103 -23.04 -1.01 7.76
C THR A 103 -22.92 -1.80 9.05
N LEU A 104 -24.04 -2.04 9.71
CA LEU A 104 -24.18 -2.82 10.93
C LEU A 104 -24.64 -4.23 10.56
N TYR A 105 -23.93 -5.25 11.02
CA TYR A 105 -24.16 -6.64 10.64
C TYR A 105 -25.09 -7.37 11.60
N ASP A 106 -25.93 -8.25 11.05
CA ASP A 106 -26.80 -9.17 11.80
C ASP A 106 -27.61 -8.50 12.93
N VAL A 107 -28.34 -7.42 12.62
CA VAL A 107 -29.02 -6.59 13.62
C VAL A 107 -30.07 -7.41 14.39
N ARG A 108 -29.75 -7.76 15.65
CA ARG A 108 -30.61 -8.58 16.50
C ARG A 108 -31.48 -7.79 17.46
N TYR A 109 -31.13 -6.55 17.80
CA TYR A 109 -31.83 -5.77 18.81
C TYR A 109 -32.10 -4.35 18.32
N SER A 110 -33.12 -3.70 18.90
CA SER A 110 -33.32 -2.26 18.71
C SER A 110 -32.38 -1.53 19.65
N GLU A 111 -31.57 -0.63 19.12
CA GLU A 111 -30.50 0.03 19.87
C GLU A 111 -30.10 1.36 19.26
N THR A 112 -29.30 2.10 20.02
CA THR A 112 -28.74 3.38 19.61
C THR A 112 -27.29 3.18 19.23
N VAL A 113 -26.94 3.66 18.03
CA VAL A 113 -25.62 3.62 17.45
C VAL A 113 -24.96 4.97 17.71
N GLN A 114 -23.72 4.97 18.19
CA GLN A 114 -22.98 6.22 18.42
C GLN A 114 -21.74 6.24 17.56
N ALA A 115 -21.67 7.20 16.63
CA ALA A 115 -20.47 7.51 15.88
C ALA A 115 -19.67 8.59 16.64
N ARG A 116 -18.40 8.31 16.90
CA ARG A 116 -17.46 9.32 17.41
C ARG A 116 -16.62 9.81 16.25
N VAL A 117 -16.67 11.12 15.98
CA VAL A 117 -15.77 11.76 15.04
C VAL A 117 -14.78 12.68 15.74
N GLU A 118 -13.62 12.94 15.13
CA GLU A 118 -12.60 13.85 15.63
C GLU A 118 -12.09 14.75 14.51
N LYS A 119 -11.86 16.02 14.83
CA LYS A 119 -11.28 16.98 13.89
C LYS A 119 -9.77 16.79 13.84
N SER A 120 -9.23 16.54 12.65
CA SER A 120 -7.79 16.44 12.45
C SER A 120 -7.09 17.75 12.83
N ASP A 121 -5.96 17.63 13.52
CA ASP A 121 -5.06 18.72 13.88
C ASP A 121 -4.00 18.99 12.79
N VAL A 122 -3.91 18.14 11.76
CA VAL A 122 -2.99 18.29 10.62
C VAL A 122 -3.74 18.76 9.39
N VAL A 123 -3.27 19.87 8.82
CA VAL A 123 -3.80 20.41 7.56
C VAL A 123 -2.64 20.59 6.59
N ILE A 124 -2.75 19.96 5.42
CA ILE A 124 -1.88 20.26 4.28
C ILE A 124 -2.60 21.28 3.41
N ARG A 125 -1.94 22.38 3.08
CA ARG A 125 -2.48 23.39 2.16
C ARG A 125 -1.97 23.12 0.76
N TYR A 126 -2.82 23.33 -0.23
CA TYR A 126 -2.49 23.16 -1.65
C TYR A 126 -2.74 24.44 -2.41
N HIS A 127 -1.82 24.82 -3.28
CA HIS A 127 -1.89 26.01 -4.11
C HIS A 127 -2.05 25.62 -5.58
N ALA A 128 -3.05 26.19 -6.27
CA ALA A 128 -3.42 25.87 -7.65
C ALA A 128 -2.30 26.15 -8.67
N ASN A 129 -1.43 27.13 -8.36
CA ASN A 129 -0.22 27.46 -9.11
C ASN A 129 -0.45 27.64 -10.62
N GLY A 130 -1.41 28.52 -10.96
CA GLY A 130 -1.82 28.79 -12.33
C GLY A 130 -2.91 27.85 -12.88
N GLY A 131 -3.31 26.83 -12.12
CA GLY A 131 -4.59 26.15 -12.29
C GLY A 131 -5.75 26.95 -11.71
N ARG A 132 -6.96 26.43 -11.87
CA ARG A 132 -8.18 26.92 -11.23
C ARG A 132 -8.80 25.82 -10.38
N ARG A 133 -9.53 26.19 -9.33
CA ARG A 133 -10.28 25.24 -8.52
C ARG A 133 -11.31 24.52 -9.38
N CYS A 134 -11.41 23.20 -9.24
CA CYS A 134 -12.49 22.45 -9.85
C CYS A 134 -13.82 22.98 -9.30
N GLU A 135 -14.78 23.26 -10.18
CA GLU A 135 -16.16 23.50 -9.74
C GLU A 135 -16.64 22.20 -9.11
N SER A 136 -16.72 22.13 -7.78
CA SER A 136 -17.27 20.95 -7.15
C SER A 136 -18.71 20.78 -7.65
N ARG A 137 -19.12 19.53 -7.82
CA ARG A 137 -20.46 19.21 -8.28
C ARG A 137 -21.55 19.61 -7.27
N ASP A 138 -21.19 19.98 -6.04
CA ASP A 138 -22.08 20.56 -5.04
C ASP A 138 -21.27 21.41 -4.04
N MET A 139 -21.10 22.71 -4.28
CA MET A 139 -20.74 23.72 -3.25
C MET A 139 -21.39 25.06 -3.61
N ALA A 140 -22.72 25.05 -3.67
CA ALA A 140 -23.44 26.27 -3.36
C ALA A 140 -23.52 26.35 -1.82
N ASP A 141 -23.02 27.45 -1.27
CA ASP A 141 -23.36 27.95 0.07
C ASP A 141 -22.48 27.53 1.25
N GLU A 142 -21.19 27.87 1.22
CA GLU A 142 -20.46 28.21 2.47
C GLU A 142 -19.51 29.40 2.27
N GLY A 143 -20.02 30.60 2.51
CA GLY A 143 -19.39 31.61 3.37
C GLY A 143 -18.01 32.21 3.06
N TYR A 144 -17.29 31.76 2.03
CA TYR A 144 -16.12 32.49 1.50
C TYR A 144 -16.64 33.50 0.49
N GLY A 145 -16.56 34.79 0.86
CA GLY A 145 -17.18 35.89 0.13
C GLY A 145 -16.88 35.91 -1.37
N GLU A 146 -17.75 36.59 -2.12
CA GLU A 146 -17.72 36.85 -3.57
C GLU A 146 -16.47 37.58 -4.10
N ASP A 147 -15.34 37.53 -3.40
CA ASP A 147 -14.03 37.98 -3.86
C ASP A 147 -13.21 36.76 -4.32
N GLY A 148 -13.40 36.34 -5.58
CA GLY A 148 -12.55 35.42 -6.36
C GLY A 148 -11.88 34.27 -5.60
N GLY A 149 -12.46 33.06 -5.67
CA GLY A 149 -11.96 31.83 -5.03
C GLY A 149 -10.43 31.73 -4.99
N GLY A 150 -9.88 31.74 -3.77
CA GLY A 150 -8.44 31.83 -3.55
C GLY A 150 -7.66 30.67 -4.16
N ASP A 151 -6.40 30.94 -4.52
CA ASP A 151 -5.47 29.96 -5.10
C ASP A 151 -5.08 28.85 -4.12
N GLU A 152 -5.39 28.98 -2.81
CA GLU A 152 -5.06 28.02 -1.76
C GLU A 152 -6.28 27.25 -1.25
N PHE A 153 -6.10 25.95 -1.01
CA PHE A 153 -7.11 25.06 -0.47
C PHE A 153 -6.56 24.18 0.66
N PRO A 154 -7.10 24.26 1.89
CA PRO A 154 -6.70 23.40 3.00
C PRO A 154 -7.38 22.02 2.91
N VAL A 155 -6.62 20.95 3.10
CA VAL A 155 -7.14 19.59 3.27
C VAL A 155 -6.64 19.05 4.59
N ALA A 156 -7.58 18.63 5.44
CA ALA A 156 -7.28 17.98 6.70
C ALA A 156 -6.82 16.54 6.46
N VAL A 157 -5.87 16.07 7.26
CA VAL A 157 -5.22 14.77 7.04
C VAL A 157 -5.07 13.98 8.33
N VAL A 158 -5.23 12.67 8.24
CA VAL A 158 -5.18 11.74 9.38
C VAL A 158 -3.74 11.41 9.69
N ARG A 159 -3.43 11.34 10.98
CA ARG A 159 -2.20 10.70 11.43
C ARG A 159 -2.39 9.19 11.59
N SER A 160 -2.99 8.52 10.59
CA SER A 160 -3.05 7.06 10.54
C SER A 160 -1.71 6.44 10.20
N HIS A 161 -0.77 7.25 9.71
CA HIS A 161 0.57 6.86 9.30
C HIS A 161 1.58 7.90 9.77
N LEU A 162 2.85 7.51 9.88
CA LEU A 162 3.95 8.41 10.22
C LEU A 162 4.08 9.55 9.21
N ARG A 163 3.97 9.23 7.91
CA ARG A 163 3.92 10.23 6.83
C ARG A 163 2.56 10.10 6.14
N PRO A 164 1.67 11.10 6.25
CA PRO A 164 0.37 11.00 5.61
C PRO A 164 0.45 11.15 4.09
N ASN A 165 -0.62 10.75 3.40
CA ASN A 165 -0.75 10.91 1.96
C ASN A 165 -1.20 12.33 1.58
N THR A 166 -0.74 12.80 0.43
CA THR A 166 -1.23 14.02 -0.21
C THR A 166 -2.56 13.79 -0.93
N SER A 167 -3.27 14.87 -1.27
CA SER A 167 -4.40 14.80 -2.20
C SER A 167 -3.92 14.37 -3.60
N ILE A 168 -4.80 13.72 -4.36
CA ILE A 168 -4.55 13.38 -5.78
C ILE A 168 -4.58 14.61 -6.69
N GLY A 169 -5.04 15.76 -6.20
CA GLY A 169 -4.93 17.08 -6.83
C GLY A 169 -5.86 17.35 -7.99
N THR A 170 -6.20 16.34 -8.79
CA THR A 170 -7.16 16.45 -9.91
C THR A 170 -8.60 16.66 -9.43
N ASP A 171 -8.88 16.29 -8.18
CA ASP A 171 -10.11 16.59 -7.45
C ASP A 171 -10.16 18.07 -7.00
N LEU A 172 -9.00 18.68 -6.79
CA LEU A 172 -8.89 20.05 -6.28
C LEU A 172 -8.77 21.10 -7.38
N PHE A 173 -7.91 20.85 -8.37
CA PHE A 173 -7.53 21.84 -9.37
C PHE A 173 -7.48 21.26 -10.78
N GLU A 174 -7.77 22.12 -11.75
CA GLU A 174 -7.64 21.82 -13.17
C GLU A 174 -6.94 22.97 -13.91
N ARG A 175 -6.31 22.66 -15.04
CA ARG A 175 -5.67 23.65 -15.90
C ARG A 175 -5.73 23.21 -17.36
N THR A 176 -6.63 23.81 -18.13
CA THR A 176 -6.84 23.48 -19.55
C THR A 176 -5.55 23.57 -20.36
N GLY A 177 -5.22 22.51 -21.09
CA GLY A 177 -3.98 22.42 -21.90
C GLY A 177 -2.74 22.02 -21.12
N TYR A 178 -2.89 21.53 -19.87
CA TYR A 178 -1.79 21.09 -19.02
C TYR A 178 -2.11 19.76 -18.33
N THR A 179 -1.07 19.04 -17.93
CA THR A 179 -1.15 17.83 -17.10
C THR A 179 -0.53 18.10 -15.73
N LEU A 180 -1.24 17.72 -14.65
CA LEU A 180 -0.77 17.88 -13.27
C LEU A 180 0.20 16.74 -12.92
N ILE A 181 1.51 16.98 -12.88
CA ILE A 181 2.49 15.91 -12.68
C ILE A 181 2.84 15.63 -11.21
N GLY A 182 2.31 16.42 -10.27
CA GLY A 182 2.58 16.29 -8.85
C GLY A 182 2.48 17.61 -8.10
N TRP A 183 2.97 17.57 -6.88
CA TRP A 183 3.12 18.69 -5.96
C TRP A 183 4.59 19.08 -5.81
N ASN A 184 4.83 20.30 -5.33
CA ASN A 184 6.16 20.73 -4.92
C ASN A 184 6.09 21.62 -3.68
N THR A 185 7.09 21.54 -2.82
CA THR A 185 7.23 22.41 -1.63
C THR A 185 7.56 23.87 -1.97
N LYS A 186 7.87 24.17 -3.24
CA LYS A 186 8.06 25.54 -3.76
C LYS A 186 7.28 25.75 -5.04
N GLN A 187 6.81 26.98 -5.23
CA GLN A 187 5.98 27.37 -6.36
C GLN A 187 6.67 27.16 -7.73
N ASP A 188 7.97 27.43 -7.79
CA ASP A 188 8.78 27.37 -9.01
C ASP A 188 9.30 25.96 -9.36
N GLY A 189 8.93 24.95 -8.56
CA GLY A 189 9.37 23.57 -8.75
C GLY A 189 10.77 23.27 -8.21
N SER A 190 11.48 24.24 -7.62
CA SER A 190 12.85 24.05 -7.09
C SER A 190 12.93 23.38 -5.71
N GLY A 191 11.77 23.02 -5.14
CA GLY A 191 11.68 22.31 -3.87
C GLY A 191 11.61 20.79 -4.08
N THR A 192 11.29 20.08 -3.01
CA THR A 192 10.98 18.65 -3.05
C THR A 192 9.73 18.41 -3.89
N GLN A 193 9.86 17.60 -4.95
CA GLN A 193 8.75 17.06 -5.73
C GLN A 193 8.08 15.93 -4.95
N ILE A 194 6.75 15.90 -4.95
CA ILE A 194 5.92 14.92 -4.26
C ILE A 194 4.83 14.47 -5.23
N GLY A 195 4.64 13.17 -5.41
CA GLY A 195 3.61 12.59 -6.26
C GLY A 195 2.20 12.83 -5.74
N LEU A 196 1.22 12.69 -6.62
CA LEU A 196 -0.20 12.77 -6.28
C LEU A 196 -0.62 11.52 -5.50
N GLY A 197 -1.29 11.71 -4.36
CA GLY A 197 -1.63 10.59 -3.45
C GLY A 197 -0.44 9.99 -2.71
N SER A 198 0.76 10.57 -2.79
CA SER A 198 2.00 10.04 -2.20
C SER A 198 2.22 10.46 -0.73
N ARG A 199 3.14 9.78 -0.04
CA ARG A 199 3.58 10.04 1.35
C ARG A 199 4.40 11.32 1.47
N VAL A 200 4.15 12.11 2.53
CA VAL A 200 4.89 13.35 2.77
C VAL A 200 5.19 13.62 4.25
N ASP A 201 6.37 14.19 4.51
CA ASP A 201 6.73 14.69 5.83
C ASP A 201 5.99 15.99 6.12
N THR A 202 5.04 15.94 7.04
CA THR A 202 4.26 17.14 7.39
C THR A 202 5.08 18.13 8.20
N GLN A 203 4.90 19.41 7.89
CA GLN A 203 5.49 20.53 8.62
C GLN A 203 4.39 21.51 9.00
N GLU A 204 4.58 22.25 10.10
CA GLU A 204 3.62 23.29 10.48
C GLU A 204 3.46 24.32 9.36
N GLY A 205 2.23 24.57 8.92
CA GLY A 205 1.94 25.51 7.83
C GLY A 205 2.36 25.03 6.43
N MET A 206 2.57 23.72 6.25
CA MET A 206 2.96 23.13 4.97
C MET A 206 2.02 23.54 3.83
N LEU A 207 2.64 24.03 2.76
CA LEU A 207 1.98 24.46 1.52
C LEU A 207 2.63 23.75 0.34
N LEU A 208 1.82 23.07 -0.45
CA LEU A 208 2.21 22.35 -1.66
C LEU A 208 1.68 23.05 -2.90
N TYR A 209 2.53 23.24 -3.90
CA TYR A 209 2.19 23.91 -5.15
C TYR A 209 2.02 22.89 -6.27
N ALA A 210 0.86 22.91 -6.93
CA ALA A 210 0.60 22.10 -8.11
C ALA A 210 1.68 22.32 -9.19
N GLN A 211 2.20 21.25 -9.78
CA GLN A 211 3.18 21.31 -10.86
C GLN A 211 2.54 20.89 -12.18
N TRP A 212 2.50 21.82 -13.13
CA TRP A 212 1.80 21.66 -14.40
C TRP A 212 2.78 21.60 -15.56
N VAL A 213 2.61 20.60 -16.43
CA VAL A 213 3.33 20.53 -17.71
C VAL A 213 2.38 20.88 -18.85
N PRO A 214 2.68 21.86 -19.71
CA PRO A 214 1.84 22.17 -20.86
C PRO A 214 1.85 20.99 -21.83
N TRP A 215 0.72 20.71 -22.45
CA TRP A 215 0.64 19.72 -23.53
C TRP A 215 1.56 20.12 -24.68
N THR A 216 2.21 19.12 -25.27
CA THR A 216 2.93 19.27 -26.53
C THR A 216 1.93 19.67 -27.61
N ASP A 217 2.37 20.48 -28.59
CA ASP A 217 1.50 20.98 -29.64
C ASP A 217 0.77 19.82 -30.35
N ALA A 218 -0.56 19.89 -30.37
CA ALA A 218 -1.41 18.88 -31.00
C ALA A 218 -1.04 18.64 -32.47
N ALA A 219 -0.47 19.65 -33.15
CA ALA A 219 -0.01 19.53 -34.54
C ALA A 219 1.15 18.56 -34.74
N HIS A 220 1.84 18.14 -33.67
CA HIS A 220 2.92 17.16 -33.74
C HIS A 220 2.44 15.71 -33.66
N PHE A 221 1.14 15.46 -33.45
CA PHE A 221 0.58 14.11 -33.32
C PHE A 221 -0.30 13.77 -34.51
N GLU A 222 -0.06 12.61 -35.12
CA GLU A 222 -1.06 11.95 -35.96
C GLU A 222 -1.88 10.98 -35.11
N TYR A 223 -3.19 10.91 -35.36
CA TYR A 223 -4.08 10.05 -34.60
C TYR A 223 -5.27 9.59 -35.43
N GLU A 224 -5.85 8.48 -35.00
CA GLU A 224 -7.09 7.93 -35.54
C GLU A 224 -8.24 8.15 -34.55
N ASP A 225 -9.39 8.60 -35.05
CA ASP A 225 -10.64 8.63 -34.28
C ASP A 225 -11.24 7.22 -34.22
N GLN A 226 -11.27 6.64 -33.02
CA GLN A 226 -11.85 5.32 -32.74
C GLN A 226 -13.33 5.41 -32.34
N GLY A 227 -13.98 6.55 -32.61
CA GLY A 227 -15.38 6.83 -32.28
C GLY A 227 -15.54 7.47 -30.91
N GLU A 228 -15.10 6.80 -29.85
CA GLU A 228 -15.23 7.31 -28.46
C GLU A 228 -13.96 8.02 -27.97
N PHE A 229 -12.82 7.77 -28.61
CA PHE A 229 -11.52 8.29 -28.20
C PHE A 229 -10.56 8.43 -29.39
N ALA A 230 -9.48 9.20 -29.18
CA ALA A 230 -8.36 9.30 -30.11
C ALA A 230 -7.25 8.29 -29.76
N GLN A 231 -6.69 7.66 -30.78
CA GLN A 231 -5.50 6.80 -30.69
C GLN A 231 -4.34 7.47 -31.43
N ILE A 232 -3.26 7.79 -30.72
CA ILE A 232 -2.06 8.36 -31.34
C ILE A 232 -1.35 7.28 -32.14
N THR A 233 -1.03 7.59 -33.40
CA THR A 233 -0.41 6.67 -34.35
C THR A 233 0.98 7.10 -34.81
N ASP A 234 1.32 8.38 -34.67
CA ASP A 234 2.66 8.91 -34.99
C ASP A 234 2.92 10.20 -34.21
N TYR A 235 4.20 10.51 -34.01
CA TYR A 235 4.67 11.76 -33.42
C TYR A 235 5.84 12.34 -34.22
N GLN A 236 5.69 13.59 -34.63
CA GLN A 236 6.59 14.28 -35.57
C GLN A 236 7.32 15.48 -34.94
N GLY A 237 7.20 15.65 -33.62
CA GLY A 237 7.86 16.72 -32.88
C GLY A 237 9.33 16.44 -32.57
N GLN A 238 9.97 17.38 -31.85
CA GLN A 238 11.39 17.33 -31.46
C GLN A 238 11.60 17.84 -30.03
N GLU A 239 10.55 17.84 -29.22
CA GLU A 239 10.59 18.32 -27.85
C GLU A 239 11.35 17.34 -26.94
N ASP A 240 12.24 17.88 -26.10
CA ASP A 240 12.91 17.10 -25.04
C ASP A 240 11.92 16.51 -24.03
N THR A 241 10.81 17.22 -23.80
CA THR A 241 9.72 16.80 -22.92
C THR A 241 8.43 16.73 -23.72
N ILE A 242 7.88 15.54 -23.85
CA ILE A 242 6.65 15.25 -24.59
C ILE A 242 5.54 15.05 -23.56
N CYS A 243 4.61 16.01 -23.47
CA CYS A 243 3.40 15.85 -22.67
C CYS A 243 2.23 15.55 -23.60
N ILE A 244 1.77 14.31 -23.60
CA ILE A 244 0.68 13.89 -24.47
C ILE A 244 -0.60 14.66 -24.10
N PRO A 245 -1.29 15.28 -25.07
CA PRO A 245 -2.57 15.93 -24.82
C PRO A 245 -3.60 14.96 -24.26
N ALA A 246 -4.37 15.35 -23.23
CA ALA A 246 -5.46 14.51 -22.74
C ALA A 246 -6.64 14.44 -23.73
N GLU A 247 -6.71 15.39 -24.68
CA GLU A 247 -7.67 15.41 -25.78
C GLU A 247 -7.04 15.92 -27.08
N LEU A 248 -7.53 15.40 -28.21
CA LEU A 248 -7.23 15.86 -29.57
C LEU A 248 -8.56 16.05 -30.31
N ASP A 249 -8.82 17.25 -30.85
CA ASP A 249 -10.09 17.63 -31.48
C ASP A 249 -11.36 17.29 -30.66
N GLY A 250 -11.27 17.48 -29.34
CA GLY A 250 -12.37 17.21 -28.40
C GLY A 250 -12.63 15.72 -28.15
N LYS A 251 -11.76 14.82 -28.63
CA LYS A 251 -11.75 13.39 -28.28
C LYS A 251 -10.70 13.13 -27.23
N LYS A 252 -11.06 12.42 -26.17
CA LYS A 252 -10.10 11.97 -25.15
C LYS A 252 -9.04 11.08 -25.80
N VAL A 253 -7.77 11.32 -25.53
CA VAL A 253 -6.69 10.41 -25.92
C VAL A 253 -6.70 9.24 -24.96
N ARG A 254 -6.77 8.01 -25.48
CA ARG A 254 -6.85 6.79 -24.65
C ARG A 254 -5.83 5.73 -25.03
N ARG A 255 -5.29 5.75 -26.26
CA ARG A 255 -4.40 4.70 -26.77
C ARG A 255 -3.19 5.30 -27.47
N ILE A 256 -2.06 4.63 -27.33
CA ILE A 256 -0.83 4.89 -28.09
C ILE A 256 -0.51 3.64 -28.90
N ALA A 257 -0.50 3.77 -30.22
CA ALA A 257 -0.35 2.66 -31.14
C ALA A 257 1.10 2.15 -31.23
N GLU A 258 1.26 0.92 -31.74
CA GLU A 258 2.56 0.36 -32.10
C GLU A 258 3.34 1.34 -33.00
N GLY A 259 4.58 1.65 -32.59
CA GLY A 259 5.49 2.50 -33.34
C GLY A 259 5.23 4.01 -33.27
N ALA A 260 4.19 4.47 -32.56
CA ALA A 260 3.80 5.89 -32.55
C ALA A 260 4.89 6.87 -32.11
N PHE A 261 5.84 6.41 -31.28
CA PHE A 261 7.00 7.16 -30.80
C PHE A 261 8.31 6.40 -31.06
N ALA A 262 8.35 5.50 -32.04
CA ALA A 262 9.54 4.71 -32.32
C ALA A 262 10.73 5.59 -32.75
N GLY A 263 11.87 5.42 -32.09
CA GLY A 263 13.11 6.15 -32.37
C GLY A 263 13.09 7.63 -32.04
N VAL A 264 12.08 8.10 -31.29
CA VAL A 264 11.96 9.51 -30.89
C VAL A 264 13.09 9.89 -29.93
N ASP A 265 13.76 11.01 -30.25
CA ASP A 265 14.78 11.63 -29.40
C ASP A 265 14.11 12.58 -28.40
N CYS A 266 13.87 12.08 -27.19
CA CYS A 266 13.33 12.84 -26.08
C CYS A 266 13.95 12.36 -24.76
N ARG A 267 13.87 13.19 -23.71
CA ARG A 267 14.29 12.81 -22.36
C ARG A 267 13.10 12.39 -21.51
N ARG A 268 11.96 13.07 -21.61
CA ARG A 268 10.82 12.87 -20.72
C ARG A 268 9.52 12.71 -21.49
N VAL A 269 8.72 11.72 -21.11
CA VAL A 269 7.34 11.52 -21.59
C VAL A 269 6.36 11.64 -20.43
N ILE A 270 5.26 12.36 -20.63
CA ILE A 270 4.15 12.47 -19.68
C ILE A 270 2.89 11.93 -20.35
N LEU A 271 2.38 10.82 -19.81
CA LEU A 271 1.07 10.27 -20.15
C LEU A 271 0.03 10.95 -19.23
N PRO A 272 -0.97 11.67 -19.78
CA PRO A 272 -2.02 12.26 -18.96
C PRO A 272 -2.89 11.17 -18.31
N PRO A 273 -3.66 11.49 -17.25
CA PRO A 273 -4.60 10.53 -16.67
C PRO A 273 -5.62 10.11 -17.73
N GLY A 274 -6.00 8.84 -17.71
CA GLY A 274 -6.96 8.27 -18.64
C GLY A 274 -6.37 7.57 -19.85
N ILE A 275 -5.04 7.53 -20.04
CA ILE A 275 -4.45 6.63 -21.04
C ILE A 275 -4.72 5.19 -20.62
N TYR A 276 -5.45 4.47 -21.45
CA TYR A 276 -5.90 3.11 -21.19
C TYR A 276 -4.88 2.06 -21.66
N GLU A 277 -4.27 2.27 -22.82
CA GLU A 277 -3.36 1.32 -23.45
C GLU A 277 -2.16 1.98 -24.14
N VAL A 278 -0.98 1.41 -23.90
CA VAL A 278 0.23 1.67 -24.66
C VAL A 278 0.62 0.36 -25.33
N GLU A 279 0.48 0.31 -26.65
CA GLU A 279 0.73 -0.91 -27.43
C GLU A 279 2.22 -1.28 -27.43
N ASN A 280 2.50 -2.55 -27.72
CA ASN A 280 3.87 -3.02 -27.84
C ASN A 280 4.62 -2.20 -28.89
N LYS A 281 5.90 -1.89 -28.60
CA LYS A 281 6.79 -1.05 -29.41
C LYS A 281 6.31 0.39 -29.65
N ALA A 282 5.31 0.88 -28.91
CA ALA A 282 4.89 2.27 -28.99
C ALA A 282 6.06 3.25 -28.88
N PHE A 283 7.05 2.97 -28.01
CA PHE A 283 8.25 3.77 -27.80
C PHE A 283 9.53 3.02 -28.22
N GLU A 284 9.47 2.10 -29.20
CA GLU A 284 10.63 1.28 -29.57
C GLU A 284 11.88 2.13 -29.89
N SER A 285 12.99 1.86 -29.21
CA SER A 285 14.27 2.57 -29.36
C SER A 285 14.20 4.10 -29.14
N ALA A 286 13.18 4.61 -28.45
CA ALA A 286 13.17 5.99 -28.00
C ALA A 286 14.27 6.24 -26.96
N SER A 287 14.81 7.46 -26.90
CA SER A 287 15.89 7.82 -25.98
C SER A 287 15.43 8.24 -24.58
N LEU A 288 14.16 7.99 -24.25
CA LEU A 288 13.53 8.49 -23.04
C LEU A 288 14.26 8.00 -21.78
N GLN A 289 14.34 8.88 -20.78
CA GLN A 289 14.96 8.65 -19.48
C GLN A 289 13.91 8.61 -18.37
N GLU A 290 12.84 9.41 -18.51
CA GLU A 290 11.81 9.57 -17.50
C GLU A 290 10.41 9.40 -18.11
N LEU A 291 9.54 8.67 -17.41
CA LEU A 291 8.12 8.51 -17.75
C LEU A 291 7.24 8.93 -16.57
N TYR A 292 6.24 9.76 -16.83
CA TYR A 292 5.14 10.02 -15.90
C TYR A 292 3.89 9.30 -16.41
N LEU A 293 3.26 8.53 -15.53
CA LEU A 293 1.97 7.89 -15.77
C LEU A 293 1.09 7.94 -14.51
N TYR A 294 -0.16 7.50 -14.67
CA TYR A 294 -1.14 7.40 -13.58
C TYR A 294 -1.58 5.96 -13.41
N ASP A 295 -2.07 5.61 -12.24
CA ASP A 295 -2.42 4.25 -11.88
C ASP A 295 -3.73 3.73 -12.51
N ASP A 296 -4.41 4.52 -13.35
CA ASP A 296 -5.58 4.10 -14.14
C ASP A 296 -5.24 3.43 -15.49
N ILE A 297 -3.96 3.36 -15.86
CA ILE A 297 -3.54 2.66 -17.08
C ILE A 297 -3.72 1.15 -16.95
N SER A 298 -4.44 0.55 -17.89
CA SER A 298 -4.83 -0.87 -17.81
C SER A 298 -3.93 -1.81 -18.62
N LYS A 299 -3.38 -1.34 -19.74
CA LYS A 299 -2.64 -2.18 -20.69
C LYS A 299 -1.31 -1.54 -21.07
N ILE A 300 -0.25 -1.97 -20.42
CA ILE A 300 1.12 -1.60 -20.74
C ILE A 300 2.06 -2.76 -20.46
N SER A 301 3.07 -2.96 -21.29
CA SER A 301 4.09 -4.00 -21.07
C SER A 301 5.47 -3.48 -21.39
N ASP A 302 6.49 -4.19 -20.94
CA ASP A 302 7.90 -3.86 -21.18
C ASP A 302 8.23 -3.81 -22.67
N HIS A 303 7.47 -4.51 -23.51
CA HIS A 303 7.60 -4.45 -24.96
C HIS A 303 7.24 -3.09 -25.56
N ALA A 304 6.45 -2.25 -24.87
CA ALA A 304 6.18 -0.88 -25.28
C ALA A 304 7.47 -0.05 -25.38
N PHE A 305 8.46 -0.36 -24.54
CA PHE A 305 9.73 0.36 -24.40
C PHE A 305 10.94 -0.47 -24.88
N ALA A 306 10.72 -1.38 -25.83
CA ALA A 306 11.78 -2.22 -26.37
C ALA A 306 12.93 -1.37 -26.92
N GLY A 307 14.16 -1.55 -26.41
CA GLY A 307 15.33 -0.80 -26.85
C GLY A 307 15.54 0.56 -26.16
N CYS A 308 14.70 0.96 -25.20
CA CYS A 308 14.86 2.19 -24.42
C CYS A 308 15.91 2.04 -23.31
N GLY A 309 17.19 1.83 -23.67
CA GLY A 309 18.27 1.56 -22.71
C GLY A 309 18.66 2.73 -21.80
N GLN A 310 18.05 3.91 -21.96
CA GLN A 310 18.27 5.08 -21.10
C GLN A 310 17.14 5.30 -20.08
N PHE A 311 16.06 4.51 -20.15
CA PHE A 311 14.88 4.70 -19.32
C PHE A 311 15.15 4.25 -17.88
N GLU A 312 15.35 5.22 -16.99
CA GLU A 312 15.80 4.99 -15.61
C GLU A 312 14.74 5.34 -14.55
N THR A 313 13.88 6.33 -14.78
CA THR A 313 12.95 6.83 -13.73
C THR A 313 11.50 6.74 -14.16
N LEU A 314 10.71 5.99 -13.38
CA LEU A 314 9.26 5.90 -13.52
C LEU A 314 8.56 6.68 -12.41
N HIS A 315 7.74 7.65 -12.78
CA HIS A 315 6.83 8.37 -11.89
C HIS A 315 5.41 7.82 -12.08
N ILE A 316 4.78 7.39 -10.97
CA ILE A 316 3.40 6.91 -10.93
C ILE A 316 2.62 7.83 -10.00
N ASN A 317 1.57 8.45 -10.52
CA ASN A 317 0.64 9.28 -9.74
C ASN A 317 -0.65 8.50 -9.47
N ALA A 318 -1.18 8.62 -8.25
CA ALA A 318 -2.48 8.06 -7.93
C ALA A 318 -3.60 8.90 -8.55
N ILE A 319 -4.58 8.23 -9.15
CA ILE A 319 -5.87 8.77 -9.60
C ILE A 319 -7.02 7.85 -9.19
N GLU A 320 -6.77 6.54 -9.04
CA GLU A 320 -7.73 5.60 -8.48
C GLU A 320 -7.57 5.47 -6.95
N PRO A 321 -8.67 5.21 -6.21
CA PRO A 321 -8.58 4.88 -4.80
C PRO A 321 -7.72 3.63 -4.55
N PRO A 322 -6.99 3.57 -3.42
CA PRO A 322 -6.24 2.37 -3.07
C PRO A 322 -7.17 1.19 -2.79
N VAL A 323 -6.66 -0.04 -2.84
CA VAL A 323 -7.38 -1.27 -2.46
C VAL A 323 -6.61 -2.11 -1.45
N TYR A 324 -5.30 -1.89 -1.34
CA TYR A 324 -4.39 -2.55 -0.40
C TYR A 324 -4.24 -1.80 0.92
N SER A 325 -4.74 -0.57 1.09
CA SER A 325 -4.76 0.08 2.40
C SER A 325 -5.43 -0.82 3.47
N GLY A 326 -4.85 -0.91 4.66
CA GLY A 326 -5.30 -1.87 5.68
C GLY A 326 -4.95 -3.34 5.41
N ASN A 327 -4.23 -3.67 4.33
CA ASN A 327 -3.71 -5.01 4.05
C ASN A 327 -2.23 -5.10 4.48
N TYR A 328 -1.74 -6.33 4.73
CA TYR A 328 -0.34 -6.55 5.05
C TYR A 328 0.66 -6.04 4.00
N PHE A 329 0.27 -5.92 2.71
CA PHE A 329 1.14 -5.30 1.69
C PHE A 329 1.46 -3.84 2.02
N ASP A 330 0.47 -3.09 2.52
CA ASP A 330 0.59 -1.66 2.80
C ASP A 330 1.57 -1.35 3.94
N THR A 331 1.85 -2.34 4.79
CA THR A 331 2.82 -2.21 5.90
C THR A 331 4.22 -1.84 5.43
N PHE A 332 4.57 -2.16 4.18
CA PHE A 332 5.86 -1.76 3.60
C PHE A 332 6.04 -0.24 3.68
N GLN A 333 5.02 0.56 3.36
CA GLN A 333 5.12 2.02 3.40
C GLN A 333 5.29 2.54 4.82
N ASP A 334 4.56 1.99 5.80
CA ASP A 334 4.70 2.38 7.21
C ASP A 334 6.11 2.07 7.74
N LYS A 335 6.64 0.89 7.40
CA LYS A 335 8.01 0.47 7.74
C LYS A 335 9.05 1.35 7.08
N TYR A 336 8.85 1.68 5.80
CA TYR A 336 9.74 2.55 5.05
C TYR A 336 9.71 4.00 5.56
N ASP A 337 8.54 4.49 5.99
CA ASP A 337 8.40 5.80 6.63
C ASP A 337 9.23 5.88 7.92
N ARG A 338 9.21 4.84 8.76
CA ARG A 338 10.11 4.74 9.92
C ARG A 338 11.57 4.76 9.48
N LEU A 339 11.94 3.93 8.50
CA LEU A 339 13.33 3.87 8.02
C LEU A 339 13.83 5.23 7.53
N LEU A 340 12.98 6.01 6.85
CA LEU A 340 13.26 7.38 6.43
C LEU A 340 13.42 8.35 7.62
N GLN A 341 12.61 8.22 8.67
CA GLN A 341 12.76 9.03 9.90
C GLN A 341 14.08 8.72 10.63
N LEU A 342 14.56 7.48 10.52
CA LEU A 342 15.83 7.04 11.10
C LEU A 342 17.02 7.27 10.17
N LYS A 343 16.87 7.93 9.00
CA LYS A 343 17.94 8.05 8.00
C LYS A 343 19.25 8.64 8.53
N ASP A 344 19.15 9.57 9.49
CA ASP A 344 20.29 10.29 10.08
C ASP A 344 20.66 9.72 11.48
N GLN A 345 20.07 8.59 11.87
CA GLN A 345 20.33 7.90 13.14
C GLN A 345 21.04 6.56 12.87
N LYS A 346 21.86 6.12 13.82
CA LYS A 346 22.51 4.81 13.76
C LYS A 346 21.44 3.74 13.99
N LYS A 347 21.37 2.71 13.15
CA LYS A 347 20.26 1.75 13.21
C LYS A 347 20.60 0.32 12.81
N ILE A 348 19.76 -0.61 13.28
CA ILE A 348 19.70 -2.01 12.85
C ILE A 348 18.45 -2.19 12.00
N VAL A 349 18.65 -2.55 10.73
CA VAL A 349 17.58 -2.92 9.81
C VAL A 349 17.46 -4.44 9.77
N LEU A 350 16.33 -4.95 10.23
CA LEU A 350 15.98 -6.38 10.11
C LEU A 350 15.28 -6.58 8.77
N PHE A 351 15.78 -7.50 7.95
CA PHE A 351 15.22 -7.71 6.62
C PHE A 351 15.10 -9.18 6.24
N SER A 352 13.95 -9.52 5.66
CA SER A 352 13.62 -10.77 4.93
C SER A 352 12.17 -10.64 4.42
N GLY A 353 11.57 -11.77 4.05
CA GLY A 353 10.15 -11.95 3.91
C GLY A 353 9.36 -11.96 5.22
N SER A 354 8.28 -12.74 5.21
CA SER A 354 7.30 -12.82 6.28
C SER A 354 7.85 -13.36 7.59
N SER A 355 8.86 -14.22 7.54
CA SER A 355 9.55 -14.73 8.71
C SER A 355 10.18 -13.61 9.55
N THR A 356 10.61 -12.49 8.95
CA THR A 356 11.09 -11.32 9.71
C THR A 356 9.93 -10.49 10.25
N ARG A 357 8.85 -10.32 9.47
CA ARG A 357 7.60 -9.68 9.94
C ARG A 357 7.08 -10.31 11.25
N PHE A 358 7.17 -11.63 11.37
CA PHE A 358 6.69 -12.41 12.51
C PHE A 358 7.80 -12.89 13.46
N GLY A 359 9.06 -12.54 13.22
CA GLY A 359 10.20 -13.32 13.75
C GLY A 359 11.06 -12.67 14.81
N TYR A 360 10.83 -11.39 15.10
CA TYR A 360 11.65 -10.62 16.04
C TYR A 360 10.77 -9.86 17.03
N ASP A 361 11.28 -9.75 18.25
CA ASP A 361 10.88 -8.72 19.20
C ASP A 361 11.86 -7.56 19.05
N SER A 362 11.53 -6.58 18.19
CA SER A 362 12.45 -5.50 17.89
C SER A 362 12.69 -4.59 19.09
N ALA A 363 11.74 -4.47 20.02
CA ALA A 363 11.92 -3.74 21.26
C ALA A 363 12.99 -4.39 22.17
N MET A 364 13.03 -5.72 22.19
CA MET A 364 14.08 -6.45 22.90
C MET A 364 15.46 -6.25 22.25
N ILE A 365 15.53 -6.12 20.92
CA ILE A 365 16.78 -5.81 20.20
C ILE A 365 17.21 -4.36 20.52
N ASP A 366 16.27 -3.41 20.47
CA ASP A 366 16.49 -2.00 20.78
C ASP A 366 17.08 -1.82 22.19
N GLU A 367 16.49 -2.48 23.21
CA GLU A 367 17.02 -2.50 24.58
C GLU A 367 18.42 -3.11 24.67
N ALA A 368 18.73 -4.11 23.84
CA ALA A 368 20.00 -4.80 23.87
C ALA A 368 21.15 -4.02 23.21
N PHE A 369 20.84 -3.06 22.34
CA PHE A 369 21.78 -2.29 21.52
C PHE A 369 21.50 -0.79 21.64
N GLU A 370 21.68 -0.21 22.84
CA GLU A 370 21.34 1.19 23.19
C GLU A 370 21.87 2.30 22.24
N GLU A 371 22.85 2.01 21.39
CA GLU A 371 23.37 2.95 20.38
C GLU A 371 22.60 2.95 19.05
N TYR A 372 21.70 2.00 18.86
CA TYR A 372 21.03 1.72 17.61
C TYR A 372 19.52 1.82 17.78
N GLU A 373 18.89 2.52 16.85
CA GLU A 373 17.45 2.41 16.62
C GLU A 373 17.16 1.13 15.81
N VAL A 374 15.99 0.50 16.01
CA VAL A 374 15.62 -0.71 15.26
C VAL A 374 14.49 -0.43 14.26
N VAL A 375 14.54 -1.09 13.09
CA VAL A 375 13.42 -1.13 12.14
C VAL A 375 13.31 -2.51 11.49
N ASN A 376 12.10 -3.07 11.52
CA ASN A 376 11.75 -4.34 10.91
C ASN A 376 11.11 -4.12 9.53
N MET A 377 11.89 -4.37 8.50
CA MET A 377 11.48 -4.26 7.09
C MET A 377 10.89 -5.58 6.53
N GLY A 378 10.58 -6.56 7.37
CA GLY A 378 9.97 -7.81 6.95
C GLY A 378 8.55 -7.63 6.41
N VAL A 379 8.25 -8.22 5.26
CA VAL A 379 6.96 -8.12 4.54
C VAL A 379 6.51 -9.47 3.99
N PHE A 380 5.75 -9.55 2.89
CA PHE A 380 5.35 -10.83 2.30
C PHE A 380 6.54 -11.57 1.65
N ALA A 381 6.73 -12.85 1.97
CA ALA A 381 7.92 -13.61 1.54
C ALA A 381 8.07 -13.74 0.02
N TYR A 382 6.96 -13.83 -0.70
CA TYR A 382 6.97 -13.95 -2.16
C TYR A 382 7.03 -12.60 -2.87
N THR A 383 7.58 -11.57 -2.22
CA THR A 383 7.97 -10.31 -2.86
C THR A 383 9.45 -10.35 -3.25
N PRO A 384 9.85 -9.77 -4.40
CA PRO A 384 11.25 -9.63 -4.77
C PRO A 384 12.02 -8.79 -3.72
N ALA A 385 13.12 -9.32 -3.19
CA ALA A 385 13.93 -8.64 -2.18
C ALA A 385 14.80 -7.53 -2.76
N LEU A 386 15.26 -7.66 -4.01
CA LEU A 386 16.17 -6.71 -4.65
C LEU A 386 15.68 -5.24 -4.62
N PRO A 387 14.45 -4.90 -5.06
CA PRO A 387 13.98 -3.51 -4.99
C PRO A 387 13.88 -3.01 -3.55
N GLN A 388 13.51 -3.87 -2.60
CA GLN A 388 13.42 -3.48 -1.19
C GLN A 388 14.80 -3.21 -0.59
N LEU A 389 15.80 -4.05 -0.90
CA LEU A 389 17.18 -3.84 -0.45
C LEU A 389 17.82 -2.60 -1.07
N GLN A 390 17.51 -2.26 -2.33
CA GLN A 390 17.95 -1.00 -2.93
C GLN A 390 17.33 0.22 -2.21
N LEU A 391 16.05 0.17 -1.86
CA LEU A 391 15.39 1.22 -1.07
C LEU A 391 15.96 1.33 0.35
N ILE A 392 16.26 0.18 0.98
CA ILE A 392 16.91 0.15 2.29
C ILE A 392 18.31 0.77 2.20
N LEU A 393 19.10 0.37 1.20
CA LEU A 393 20.45 0.87 0.96
C LEU A 393 20.49 2.40 0.87
N GLU A 394 19.53 3.03 0.19
CA GLU A 394 19.40 4.49 0.10
C GLU A 394 19.32 5.15 1.49
N CYS A 395 18.73 4.47 2.47
CA CYS A 395 18.56 4.94 3.83
C CYS A 395 19.71 4.57 4.77
N MET A 396 20.65 3.71 4.38
CA MET A 396 21.78 3.29 5.22
C MET A 396 22.90 4.33 5.26
N GLN A 397 23.74 4.29 6.28
CA GLN A 397 24.97 5.09 6.40
C GLN A 397 26.08 4.28 7.07
N GLU A 398 27.28 4.86 7.15
CA GLU A 398 28.42 4.24 7.82
C GLU A 398 28.09 3.87 9.27
N GLY A 399 28.34 2.61 9.64
CA GLY A 399 28.09 2.06 10.97
C GLY A 399 26.66 1.62 11.24
N ASP A 400 25.74 1.71 10.27
CA ASP A 400 24.45 1.03 10.32
C ASP A 400 24.60 -0.47 10.11
N ILE A 401 23.62 -1.25 10.56
CA ILE A 401 23.62 -2.71 10.46
C ILE A 401 22.44 -3.17 9.59
N LEU A 402 22.71 -4.04 8.61
CA LEU A 402 21.71 -4.87 7.95
C LEU A 402 21.79 -6.30 8.50
N LEU A 403 20.75 -6.76 9.18
CA LEU A 403 20.59 -8.16 9.54
C LEU A 403 19.64 -8.84 8.55
N HIS A 404 20.20 -9.59 7.60
CA HIS A 404 19.45 -10.24 6.53
C HIS A 404 19.20 -11.73 6.84
N ALA A 405 17.92 -12.14 6.81
CA ALA A 405 17.47 -13.48 7.15
C ALA A 405 16.65 -14.17 6.04
N PRO A 406 17.15 -14.33 4.80
CA PRO A 406 16.33 -14.67 3.63
C PRO A 406 15.56 -15.99 3.77
N GLU A 407 14.31 -16.03 3.32
CA GLU A 407 13.47 -17.24 3.34
C GLU A 407 13.82 -18.23 2.22
N PHE A 408 13.99 -19.50 2.61
CA PHE A 408 14.49 -20.55 1.71
C PHE A 408 13.40 -21.13 0.81
N ASP A 409 12.13 -21.13 1.23
CA ASP A 409 10.98 -21.47 0.38
C ASP A 409 10.70 -20.41 -0.69
N ALA A 410 11.12 -19.16 -0.45
CA ALA A 410 11.03 -18.05 -1.38
C ALA A 410 12.39 -17.66 -1.98
N SER A 411 13.34 -18.59 -2.05
CA SER A 411 14.74 -18.32 -2.43
C SER A 411 14.91 -17.57 -3.75
N ASN A 412 14.09 -17.89 -4.77
CA ASN A 412 14.07 -17.18 -6.06
C ASN A 412 13.85 -15.67 -5.94
N ARG A 413 13.18 -15.22 -4.89
CA ARG A 413 12.86 -13.80 -4.65
C ARG A 413 13.74 -13.19 -3.56
N GLN A 414 14.12 -13.98 -2.56
CA GLN A 414 14.82 -13.50 -1.35
C GLN A 414 16.35 -13.43 -1.49
N PHE A 415 16.94 -14.20 -2.42
CA PHE A 415 18.39 -14.20 -2.68
C PHE A 415 18.80 -13.31 -3.87
N CYS A 416 17.92 -12.38 -4.28
CA CYS A 416 18.19 -11.36 -5.31
C CYS A 416 18.61 -11.88 -6.71
N GLY A 417 18.41 -13.17 -6.99
CA GLY A 417 18.74 -13.77 -8.29
C GLY A 417 17.74 -13.47 -9.41
N GLN A 418 16.52 -13.07 -9.07
CA GLN A 418 15.46 -12.69 -10.02
C GLN A 418 15.37 -11.16 -10.12
N LYS A 419 15.40 -10.65 -11.36
CA LYS A 419 15.19 -9.23 -11.68
C LYS A 419 13.76 -8.89 -12.09
N ALA A 420 12.97 -9.90 -12.45
CA ALA A 420 11.58 -9.72 -12.81
C ALA A 420 10.73 -9.30 -11.61
N LEU A 421 10.06 -8.15 -11.71
CA LEU A 421 9.06 -7.70 -10.75
C LEU A 421 7.76 -8.47 -10.90
N ASP A 422 6.92 -8.40 -9.87
CA ASP A 422 5.56 -8.96 -9.87
C ASP A 422 4.56 -7.97 -9.24
N TYR A 423 3.27 -8.32 -9.30
CA TYR A 423 2.18 -7.47 -8.82
C TYR A 423 2.36 -7.05 -7.35
N ALA A 424 3.00 -7.89 -6.54
CA ALA A 424 3.18 -7.67 -5.11
C ALA A 424 4.13 -6.48 -4.85
N THR A 425 5.06 -6.21 -5.77
CA THR A 425 5.92 -5.02 -5.71
C THR A 425 5.07 -3.74 -5.73
N PHE A 426 4.10 -3.65 -6.63
CA PHE A 426 3.21 -2.48 -6.73
C PHE A 426 2.15 -2.45 -5.63
N ALA A 427 1.66 -3.61 -5.18
CA ALA A 427 0.77 -3.69 -4.02
C ALA A 427 1.39 -3.10 -2.75
N MET A 428 2.69 -3.33 -2.51
CA MET A 428 3.44 -2.72 -1.40
C MET A 428 3.68 -1.21 -1.56
N MET A 429 3.57 -0.69 -2.77
CA MET A 429 3.92 0.71 -3.09
C MET A 429 2.70 1.58 -3.37
N GLU A 430 1.49 1.03 -3.34
CA GLU A 430 0.24 1.72 -3.67
C GLU A 430 0.03 2.99 -2.85
N SER A 431 0.30 2.95 -1.53
CA SER A 431 0.16 4.13 -0.69
C SER A 431 1.35 5.08 -0.72
N GLY A 432 2.30 4.91 -1.64
CA GLY A 432 3.49 5.75 -1.71
C GLY A 432 4.31 5.54 -2.99
N TYR A 433 3.71 5.74 -4.16
CA TYR A 433 4.38 5.49 -5.44
C TYR A 433 5.70 6.24 -5.66
N ASP A 434 5.96 7.36 -4.96
CA ASP A 434 7.23 8.07 -5.06
C ASP A 434 8.44 7.19 -4.70
N VAL A 435 8.25 6.10 -3.92
CA VAL A 435 9.35 5.16 -3.63
C VAL A 435 9.91 4.54 -4.91
N PHE A 436 9.10 4.36 -5.96
CA PHE A 436 9.54 3.81 -7.24
C PHE A 436 10.53 4.73 -7.97
N THR A 437 10.48 6.04 -7.71
CA THR A 437 11.41 7.02 -8.29
C THR A 437 12.83 6.90 -7.72
N LYS A 438 13.00 6.15 -6.63
CA LYS A 438 14.30 5.84 -6.01
C LYS A 438 14.94 4.59 -6.61
N LEU A 439 14.21 3.86 -7.43
CA LEU A 439 14.69 2.67 -8.12
C LEU A 439 15.12 3.03 -9.55
N ASP A 440 16.28 2.54 -9.96
CA ASP A 440 16.65 2.55 -11.38
C ASP A 440 15.93 1.41 -12.07
N ILE A 441 14.94 1.73 -12.91
CA ILE A 441 14.10 0.69 -13.51
C ILE A 441 14.88 -0.21 -14.49
N ARG A 442 16.09 0.19 -14.92
CA ARG A 442 16.97 -0.62 -15.78
C ARG A 442 17.51 -1.86 -15.07
N ASP A 443 17.49 -1.87 -13.75
CA ASP A 443 17.91 -3.03 -12.96
C ASP A 443 16.89 -4.17 -12.98
N PHE A 444 15.66 -3.90 -13.43
CA PHE A 444 14.53 -4.79 -13.33
C PHE A 444 13.99 -5.24 -14.69
N GLU A 445 13.27 -6.35 -14.66
CA GLU A 445 12.51 -6.87 -15.79
C GLU A 445 11.02 -6.90 -15.43
N GLN A 446 10.14 -6.99 -16.42
CA GLN A 446 8.69 -7.11 -16.23
C GLN A 446 8.05 -5.96 -15.43
N VAL A 447 8.64 -4.77 -15.41
CA VAL A 447 8.16 -3.61 -14.63
C VAL A 447 6.71 -3.28 -15.00
N PHE A 448 6.44 -3.09 -16.29
CA PHE A 448 5.10 -2.73 -16.77
C PHE A 448 4.15 -3.92 -16.83
N THR A 449 4.67 -5.11 -17.11
CA THR A 449 3.89 -6.34 -17.07
C THR A 449 3.36 -6.62 -15.65
N ALA A 450 4.20 -6.42 -14.64
CA ALA A 450 3.84 -6.50 -13.23
C ALA A 450 2.85 -5.39 -12.83
N PHE A 451 3.06 -4.16 -13.30
CA PHE A 451 2.14 -3.05 -13.03
C PHE A 451 0.74 -3.29 -13.62
N SER A 452 0.65 -3.74 -14.87
CA SER A 452 -0.62 -4.14 -15.49
C SER A 452 -1.27 -5.31 -14.75
N SER A 453 -0.49 -6.28 -14.27
CA SER A 453 -1.00 -7.40 -13.47
C SER A 453 -1.58 -6.93 -12.13
N TYR A 454 -0.92 -5.96 -11.49
CA TYR A 454 -1.40 -5.29 -10.30
C TYR A 454 -2.72 -4.56 -10.56
N ASN A 455 -2.80 -3.71 -11.59
CA ASN A 455 -4.04 -2.99 -11.94
C ASN A 455 -5.19 -3.93 -12.29
N ALA A 456 -4.92 -5.02 -13.01
CA ALA A 456 -5.93 -6.06 -13.28
C ALA A 456 -6.42 -6.76 -11.99
N GLY A 457 -5.54 -6.95 -11.00
CA GLY A 457 -5.92 -7.48 -9.69
C GLY A 457 -6.85 -6.54 -8.91
N ARG A 458 -6.65 -5.22 -9.04
CA ARG A 458 -7.42 -4.19 -8.32
C ARG A 458 -8.85 -4.02 -8.81
N GLU A 459 -9.14 -4.27 -10.10
CA GLU A 459 -10.43 -3.95 -10.73
C GLU A 459 -11.65 -4.54 -9.99
N GLY A 460 -11.48 -5.72 -9.36
CA GLY A 460 -12.52 -6.39 -8.58
C GLY A 460 -12.42 -6.23 -7.07
N MET A 461 -11.41 -5.52 -6.57
CA MET A 461 -11.19 -5.34 -5.13
C MET A 461 -12.01 -4.17 -4.59
N GLU A 462 -12.25 -4.20 -3.28
CA GLU A 462 -12.90 -3.09 -2.60
C GLU A 462 -12.02 -1.83 -2.64
N LYS A 463 -12.60 -0.73 -3.12
CA LYS A 463 -11.97 0.60 -3.05
C LYS A 463 -11.92 1.07 -1.61
N LYS A 464 -10.75 1.52 -1.19
CA LYS A 464 -10.40 1.96 0.16
C LYS A 464 -9.87 3.39 0.13
N ASN A 465 -9.34 3.83 1.26
CA ASN A 465 -8.78 5.16 1.42
C ASN A 465 -7.41 5.07 2.13
N TYR A 466 -6.48 5.97 1.78
CA TYR A 466 -5.16 6.11 2.39
C TYR A 466 -5.19 6.46 3.89
N LYS A 467 -6.36 6.72 4.46
CA LYS A 467 -6.55 6.90 5.91
C LYS A 467 -6.52 5.58 6.69
N ILE A 468 -6.59 4.44 6.00
CA ILE A 468 -6.70 3.13 6.61
C ILE A 468 -5.30 2.56 6.85
N SER A 469 -4.90 2.48 8.12
CA SER A 469 -3.66 1.81 8.54
C SER A 469 -3.79 0.28 8.52
N ALA A 470 -2.73 -0.41 8.12
CA ALA A 470 -2.61 -1.86 8.24
C ALA A 470 -2.53 -2.34 9.71
N SER A 471 -2.13 -1.49 10.65
CA SER A 471 -2.12 -1.82 12.09
C SER A 471 -3.50 -2.10 12.67
N HIS A 472 -4.56 -1.55 12.08
CA HIS A 472 -5.91 -1.75 12.56
C HIS A 472 -6.52 -3.10 12.13
N TYR A 473 -5.77 -3.95 11.43
CA TYR A 473 -6.24 -5.23 10.90
C TYR A 473 -5.25 -6.35 11.22
N ASP A 474 -5.74 -7.56 11.43
CA ASP A 474 -4.90 -8.75 11.47
C ASP A 474 -4.40 -9.16 10.07
N GLU A 475 -3.65 -10.25 9.98
CA GLU A 475 -3.09 -10.74 8.72
C GLU A 475 -4.13 -11.17 7.68
N ASP A 476 -5.34 -11.54 8.11
CA ASP A 476 -6.46 -11.94 7.27
C ASP A 476 -7.30 -10.73 6.82
N GLY A 477 -6.95 -9.52 7.28
CA GLY A 477 -7.66 -8.29 6.97
C GLY A 477 -8.92 -8.08 7.83
N ILE A 478 -8.99 -8.73 9.00
CA ILE A 478 -10.08 -8.55 9.96
C ILE A 478 -9.70 -7.41 10.91
N PRO A 479 -10.60 -6.42 11.16
CA PRO A 479 -10.31 -5.34 12.09
C PRO A 479 -10.01 -5.85 13.50
N VAL A 480 -9.01 -5.27 14.15
CA VAL A 480 -8.59 -5.59 15.53
C VAL A 480 -8.83 -4.42 16.49
N GLU A 481 -8.84 -4.72 17.79
CA GLU A 481 -8.96 -3.72 18.86
C GLU A 481 -7.63 -3.10 19.25
N GLU A 482 -6.57 -3.91 19.28
CA GLU A 482 -5.19 -3.49 19.52
C GLU A 482 -4.41 -3.52 18.21
N ASP A 483 -3.49 -2.57 18.03
CA ASP A 483 -2.68 -2.50 16.82
C ASP A 483 -1.92 -3.82 16.59
N SER A 484 -2.01 -4.33 15.37
CA SER A 484 -1.36 -5.56 14.95
C SER A 484 0.10 -5.37 14.58
N TYR A 485 0.54 -4.13 14.42
CA TYR A 485 1.95 -3.76 14.22
C TYR A 485 2.38 -2.71 15.23
N ASN A 486 3.57 -2.91 15.80
CA ASN A 486 4.19 -1.92 16.68
C ASN A 486 4.99 -0.88 15.87
N GLU A 487 5.56 0.10 16.57
CA GLU A 487 6.34 1.17 15.94
C GLU A 487 7.58 0.69 15.17
N TYR A 488 8.14 -0.48 15.49
CA TYR A 488 9.29 -1.05 14.80
C TYR A 488 8.91 -1.73 13.48
N GLY A 489 7.62 -2.05 13.31
CA GLY A 489 7.08 -2.84 12.21
C GLY A 489 6.88 -4.31 12.53
N ASP A 490 7.05 -4.77 13.77
CA ASP A 490 6.79 -6.17 14.12
C ASP A 490 5.30 -6.45 14.12
N TYR A 491 4.88 -7.63 13.65
CA TYR A 491 3.52 -8.09 13.91
C TYR A 491 3.39 -8.55 15.37
N CYS A 492 2.57 -7.88 16.17
CA CYS A 492 2.58 -7.98 17.64
C CYS A 492 1.34 -8.62 18.28
N LEU A 493 0.34 -9.03 17.50
CA LEU A 493 -0.78 -9.81 18.06
C LEU A 493 -0.29 -11.14 18.64
N TYR A 494 -0.95 -11.57 19.73
CA TYR A 494 -0.63 -12.83 20.38
C TYR A 494 -0.83 -14.02 19.44
N ARG A 495 0.22 -14.84 19.30
CA ARG A 495 0.24 -16.04 18.46
C ARG A 495 0.47 -17.26 19.35
N PRO A 496 -0.53 -18.15 19.51
CA PRO A 496 -0.38 -19.34 20.34
C PRO A 496 0.62 -20.32 19.73
N ASN A 497 1.27 -21.10 20.60
CA ASN A 497 2.05 -22.26 20.17
C ASN A 497 1.15 -23.30 19.48
N SER A 498 1.72 -23.98 18.48
CA SER A 498 1.07 -25.13 17.84
C SER A 498 0.93 -26.29 18.84
N ALA A 499 -0.18 -27.02 18.72
CA ALA A 499 -0.39 -28.26 19.47
C ALA A 499 0.41 -29.44 18.89
N GLU A 500 0.91 -29.31 17.66
CA GLU A 500 1.59 -30.38 16.92
C GLU A 500 2.93 -29.91 16.35
N GLU A 501 3.86 -30.85 16.25
CA GLU A 501 5.18 -30.65 15.64
C GLU A 501 5.14 -30.64 14.10
N GLN A 502 4.08 -31.20 13.50
CA GLN A 502 4.07 -31.50 12.07
C GLN A 502 3.96 -30.23 11.21
N PRO A 503 4.51 -30.26 9.98
CA PRO A 503 4.40 -29.14 9.06
C PRO A 503 2.96 -28.78 8.71
N ILE A 504 2.66 -27.50 8.56
CA ILE A 504 1.30 -27.01 8.29
C ILE A 504 0.88 -27.29 6.85
N TYR A 505 1.76 -27.02 5.88
CA TYR A 505 1.44 -27.18 4.45
C TYR A 505 2.05 -28.43 3.82
N GLY A 506 2.97 -29.10 4.52
CA GLY A 506 3.66 -30.29 3.99
C GLY A 506 4.51 -29.99 2.75
N LEU A 507 5.00 -28.75 2.60
CA LEU A 507 5.86 -28.33 1.49
C LEU A 507 7.33 -28.30 1.96
N PRO A 508 8.10 -29.38 1.73
CA PRO A 508 9.49 -29.42 2.15
C PRO A 508 10.36 -28.46 1.34
N VAL A 509 11.37 -27.87 2.00
CA VAL A 509 12.40 -27.05 1.35
C VAL A 509 13.74 -27.77 1.36
N HIS A 510 14.52 -27.56 0.30
CA HIS A 510 15.84 -28.13 0.15
C HIS A 510 16.88 -27.27 0.88
N TYR A 511 17.60 -27.86 1.82
CA TYR A 511 18.79 -27.32 2.48
C TYR A 511 20.00 -28.13 2.02
N THR A 512 20.31 -28.06 0.72
CA THR A 512 21.46 -28.71 0.09
C THR A 512 22.22 -27.72 -0.77
N VAL A 513 23.52 -27.94 -1.00
CA VAL A 513 24.34 -27.06 -1.87
C VAL A 513 23.78 -27.01 -3.30
N ASN A 514 23.23 -28.12 -3.80
CA ASN A 514 22.67 -28.19 -5.15
C ASN A 514 21.43 -27.32 -5.33
N ALA A 515 20.67 -27.08 -4.25
CA ALA A 515 19.52 -26.18 -4.28
C ALA A 515 19.92 -24.70 -4.32
N PHE A 516 21.17 -24.38 -3.98
CA PHE A 516 21.72 -23.02 -3.97
C PHE A 516 22.95 -22.85 -4.88
N PRO A 517 22.81 -23.03 -6.22
CA PRO A 517 23.90 -22.77 -7.16
C PRO A 517 24.48 -21.36 -6.99
N LYS A 518 25.82 -21.27 -6.91
CA LYS A 518 26.54 -20.02 -6.61
C LYS A 518 26.10 -18.86 -7.49
N GLY A 519 26.10 -19.04 -8.81
CA GLY A 519 25.76 -17.99 -9.76
C GLY A 519 24.30 -17.55 -9.76
N GLN A 520 23.40 -18.34 -9.18
CA GLN A 520 21.97 -18.01 -9.13
C GLN A 520 21.58 -17.31 -7.83
N TYR A 521 22.18 -17.67 -6.70
CA TYR A 521 21.72 -17.20 -5.39
C TYR A 521 22.81 -16.51 -4.53
N ILE A 522 24.08 -16.85 -4.73
CA ILE A 522 25.16 -16.33 -3.87
C ILE A 522 25.82 -15.12 -4.52
N GLU A 523 26.16 -15.19 -5.81
CA GLU A 523 26.75 -14.06 -6.54
C GLU A 523 25.81 -12.85 -6.60
N PRO A 524 24.49 -13.00 -6.92
CA PRO A 524 23.57 -11.86 -6.89
C PRO A 524 23.40 -11.27 -5.49
N LEU A 525 23.32 -12.11 -4.45
CA LEU A 525 23.19 -11.64 -3.08
C LEU A 525 24.47 -10.91 -2.61
N ASN A 526 25.65 -11.43 -2.92
CA ASN A 526 26.92 -10.77 -2.65
C ASN A 526 27.02 -9.42 -3.37
N ALA A 527 26.55 -9.31 -4.61
CA ALA A 527 26.56 -8.03 -5.33
C ALA A 527 25.69 -6.97 -4.66
N VAL A 528 24.63 -7.37 -3.93
CA VAL A 528 23.86 -6.45 -3.09
C VAL A 528 24.63 -6.11 -1.82
N TYR A 529 25.17 -7.12 -1.11
CA TYR A 529 25.94 -6.89 0.11
C TYR A 529 27.18 -6.01 -0.09
N GLU A 530 27.86 -6.16 -1.22
CA GLU A 530 29.02 -5.33 -1.57
C GLU A 530 28.64 -3.84 -1.57
N GLN A 531 27.45 -3.48 -2.07
CA GLN A 531 26.99 -2.09 -2.08
C GLN A 531 26.73 -1.54 -0.67
N PHE A 532 26.22 -2.37 0.25
CA PHE A 532 26.05 -1.98 1.66
C PHE A 532 27.41 -1.76 2.34
N LEU A 533 28.34 -2.70 2.13
CA LEU A 533 29.70 -2.63 2.67
C LEU A 533 30.48 -1.42 2.11
N GLU A 534 30.32 -1.11 0.82
CA GLU A 534 30.91 0.09 0.18
C GLU A 534 30.37 1.40 0.79
N LYS A 535 29.14 1.40 1.30
CA LYS A 535 28.55 2.52 2.04
C LYS A 535 29.02 2.60 3.50
N GLY A 536 29.81 1.63 3.95
CA GLY A 536 30.29 1.50 5.32
C GLY A 536 29.26 0.92 6.29
N ALA A 537 28.17 0.33 5.80
CA ALA A 537 27.23 -0.41 6.64
C ALA A 537 27.78 -1.82 6.91
N ASP A 538 27.58 -2.32 8.12
CA ASP A 538 27.88 -3.70 8.47
C ASP A 538 26.70 -4.59 8.05
N VAL A 539 27.00 -5.78 7.53
CA VAL A 539 25.97 -6.72 7.05
C VAL A 539 26.21 -8.07 7.68
N TYR A 540 25.17 -8.63 8.30
CA TYR A 540 25.21 -9.96 8.89
C TYR A 540 24.14 -10.86 8.26
N PHE A 541 24.54 -12.07 7.88
CA PHE A 541 23.63 -13.11 7.40
C PHE A 541 23.20 -13.99 8.57
N THR A 542 21.89 -14.23 8.68
CA THR A 542 21.32 -15.25 9.57
C THR A 542 20.30 -16.09 8.80
N TYR A 543 19.89 -17.23 9.34
CA TYR A 543 18.89 -18.10 8.71
C TYR A 543 17.47 -17.74 9.18
N SER A 544 16.50 -17.68 8.24
CA SER A 544 15.08 -17.59 8.56
C SER A 544 14.64 -18.80 9.40
N PRO A 545 13.78 -18.63 10.42
CA PRO A 545 13.23 -19.76 11.17
C PRO A 545 12.40 -20.67 10.24
N ARG A 546 12.45 -21.97 10.48
CA ARG A 546 11.65 -22.95 9.76
C ARG A 546 11.32 -24.17 10.62
N ASN A 547 10.16 -24.79 10.40
CA ASN A 547 9.82 -26.07 11.00
C ASN A 547 10.89 -27.12 10.68
N GLN A 548 11.49 -27.74 11.71
CA GLN A 548 12.50 -28.79 11.58
C GLN A 548 12.03 -30.02 10.77
N TYR A 549 10.72 -30.24 10.66
CA TYR A 549 10.13 -31.32 9.87
C TYR A 549 9.70 -30.88 8.46
N ALA A 550 9.76 -29.59 8.13
CA ALA A 550 9.42 -29.06 6.80
C ALA A 550 10.65 -28.97 5.87
N VAL A 551 11.58 -29.91 5.98
CA VAL A 551 12.79 -30.01 5.15
C VAL A 551 12.69 -31.21 4.21
N SER A 552 13.34 -31.14 3.04
CA SER A 552 13.31 -32.24 2.06
C SER A 552 14.04 -33.48 2.57
N GLU A 553 13.70 -34.65 2.04
CA GLU A 553 14.41 -35.90 2.36
C GLU A 553 15.91 -35.84 2.02
N GLU A 554 16.28 -35.05 1.01
CA GLU A 554 17.67 -34.82 0.61
C GLU A 554 18.44 -33.92 1.59
N SER A 555 17.73 -33.17 2.45
CA SER A 555 18.30 -32.25 3.42
C SER A 555 18.76 -32.99 4.68
N THR A 556 19.62 -34.01 4.53
CA THR A 556 20.18 -34.75 5.66
C THR A 556 21.02 -33.83 6.56
N PRO A 557 21.26 -34.16 7.84
CA PRO A 557 22.12 -33.35 8.70
C PRO A 557 23.51 -33.07 8.09
N GLU A 558 24.07 -34.02 7.34
CA GLU A 558 25.33 -33.85 6.63
C GLU A 558 25.23 -32.83 5.48
N GLU A 559 24.15 -32.87 4.69
CA GLU A 559 23.95 -31.90 3.60
C GLU A 559 23.62 -30.50 4.13
N ARG A 560 22.94 -30.39 5.27
CA ARG A 560 22.70 -29.11 5.95
C ARG A 560 23.98 -28.51 6.53
N ALA A 561 24.80 -29.31 7.21
CA ALA A 561 26.13 -28.87 7.66
C ALA A 561 27.02 -28.44 6.48
N ARG A 562 26.95 -29.18 5.37
CA ARG A 562 27.66 -28.82 4.13
C ARG A 562 27.14 -27.52 3.51
N LEU A 563 25.83 -27.30 3.50
CA LEU A 563 25.24 -26.04 3.03
C LEU A 563 25.66 -24.86 3.92
N HIS A 564 25.68 -25.07 5.24
CA HIS A 564 26.13 -24.05 6.20
C HIS A 564 27.58 -23.63 5.93
N GLN A 565 28.50 -24.60 5.85
CA GLN A 565 29.89 -24.35 5.50
C GLN A 565 30.01 -23.68 4.12
N TYR A 566 29.21 -24.10 3.14
CA TYR A 566 29.20 -23.51 1.81
C TYR A 566 28.81 -22.02 1.84
N PHE A 567 27.85 -21.61 2.67
CA PHE A 567 27.52 -20.19 2.84
C PHE A 567 28.61 -19.42 3.55
N GLN A 568 29.20 -19.96 4.62
CA GLN A 568 30.35 -19.34 5.30
C GLN A 568 31.55 -19.12 4.36
N GLU A 569 31.78 -20.03 3.41
CA GLU A 569 32.90 -19.93 2.46
C GLU A 569 32.62 -19.02 1.25
N ASN A 570 31.36 -18.75 0.91
CA ASN A 570 31.00 -18.11 -0.36
C ASN A 570 30.22 -16.80 -0.23
N LEU A 571 29.60 -16.50 0.92
CA LEU A 571 29.09 -15.17 1.20
C LEU A 571 30.25 -14.24 1.56
N ILE A 572 30.16 -12.98 1.16
CA ILE A 572 31.18 -11.97 1.49
C ILE A 572 30.94 -11.32 2.86
N VAL A 573 29.92 -11.77 3.58
CA VAL A 573 29.49 -11.27 4.89
C VAL A 573 29.50 -12.41 5.91
N PRO A 574 29.69 -12.12 7.20
CA PRO A 574 29.61 -13.13 8.26
C PRO A 574 28.23 -13.81 8.32
N VAL A 575 28.25 -15.14 8.47
CA VAL A 575 27.08 -15.96 8.81
C VAL A 575 27.09 -16.16 10.32
N ILE A 576 26.23 -15.44 11.04
CA ILE A 576 26.34 -15.32 12.52
C ILE A 576 25.61 -16.42 13.28
N THR A 577 24.78 -17.22 12.61
CA THR A 577 24.01 -18.29 13.24
C THR A 577 24.27 -19.64 12.56
N GLU A 578 24.23 -20.71 13.33
CA GLU A 578 24.26 -22.08 12.79
C GLU A 578 22.95 -22.41 12.09
N LEU A 579 23.01 -23.11 10.95
CA LEU A 579 21.80 -23.47 10.18
C LEU A 579 20.85 -24.36 10.97
N GLU A 580 21.37 -25.34 11.72
CA GLU A 580 20.54 -26.26 12.51
C GLU A 580 19.66 -25.53 13.53
N ASP A 581 20.12 -24.39 14.00
CA ASP A 581 19.46 -23.62 15.02
C ASP A 581 18.30 -22.77 14.50
N SER A 582 18.20 -22.59 13.18
CA SER A 582 17.02 -22.02 12.54
C SER A 582 15.92 -23.06 12.30
N LEU A 583 16.22 -24.35 12.46
CA LEU A 583 15.23 -25.42 12.36
C LEU A 583 14.55 -25.62 13.72
N VAL A 584 13.41 -24.96 13.89
CA VAL A 584 12.69 -24.88 15.16
C VAL A 584 11.67 -25.99 15.32
N SER A 585 11.35 -26.34 16.57
CA SER A 585 10.20 -27.20 16.89
C SER A 585 8.91 -26.59 16.31
N GLY A 586 8.05 -27.44 15.74
CA GLY A 586 6.78 -27.01 15.17
C GLY A 586 5.83 -26.40 16.22
N VAL A 587 6.05 -26.71 17.51
CA VAL A 587 5.32 -26.10 18.63
C VAL A 587 5.50 -24.58 18.66
N TYR A 588 6.65 -24.06 18.25
CA TYR A 588 6.95 -22.63 18.25
C TYR A 588 6.58 -21.92 16.95
N LEU A 589 5.77 -22.55 16.10
CA LEU A 589 5.28 -21.97 14.85
C LEU A 589 3.77 -21.70 14.90
N TYR A 590 3.35 -20.77 14.07
CA TYR A 590 1.98 -20.27 14.00
C TYR A 590 1.61 -19.97 12.54
N GLY A 591 0.48 -20.47 12.05
CA GLY A 591 -0.06 -20.15 10.72
C GLY A 591 0.70 -20.76 9.53
N THR A 592 2.04 -20.75 9.55
CA THR A 592 2.92 -21.30 8.51
C THR A 592 4.14 -22.03 9.09
N ASP A 593 4.91 -22.70 8.23
CA ASP A 593 6.14 -23.39 8.62
C ASP A 593 7.34 -22.43 8.85
N ASN A 594 7.15 -21.11 8.70
CA ASN A 594 8.19 -20.08 8.85
C ASN A 594 7.85 -19.00 9.90
N HIS A 595 6.59 -18.91 10.35
CA HIS A 595 6.15 -17.84 11.25
C HIS A 595 6.19 -18.31 12.69
N LEU A 596 6.87 -17.56 13.55
CA LEU A 596 7.02 -17.92 14.96
C LEU A 596 5.77 -17.55 15.77
N SER A 597 5.43 -18.41 16.74
CA SER A 597 4.54 -18.06 17.84
C SER A 597 5.17 -16.97 18.72
N THR A 598 4.40 -16.34 19.60
CA THR A 598 4.92 -15.30 20.50
C THR A 598 6.10 -15.80 21.36
N GLU A 599 6.03 -17.05 21.85
CA GLU A 599 7.14 -17.66 22.61
C GLU A 599 8.34 -17.98 21.69
N GLY A 600 8.10 -18.44 20.46
CA GLY A 600 9.15 -18.68 19.48
C GLY A 600 9.96 -17.42 19.14
N VAL A 601 9.28 -16.28 19.03
CA VAL A 601 9.91 -14.96 18.81
C VAL A 601 10.85 -14.59 19.95
N GLU A 602 10.42 -14.74 21.20
CA GLU A 602 11.24 -14.42 22.37
C GLU A 602 12.51 -15.28 22.42
N ILE A 603 12.39 -16.58 22.14
CA ILE A 603 13.51 -17.52 22.09
C ILE A 603 14.49 -17.14 20.99
N ARG A 604 14.00 -16.92 19.76
CA ARG A 604 14.83 -16.55 18.62
C ARG A 604 15.54 -15.21 18.86
N THR A 605 14.81 -14.21 19.36
CA THR A 605 15.35 -12.86 19.54
C THR A 605 16.49 -12.84 20.55
N ARG A 606 16.34 -13.52 21.70
CA ARG A 606 17.43 -13.69 22.69
C ARG A 606 18.71 -14.23 22.08
N ARG A 607 18.55 -15.24 21.24
CA ARG A 607 19.66 -15.91 20.60
C ARG A 607 20.36 -15.00 19.59
N ILE A 608 19.58 -14.33 18.74
CA ILE A 608 20.09 -13.39 17.74
C ILE A 608 20.85 -12.24 18.41
N ILE A 609 20.34 -11.71 19.53
CA ILE A 609 21.04 -10.68 20.31
C ILE A 609 22.41 -11.18 20.78
N GLN A 610 22.48 -12.41 21.29
CA GLN A 610 23.74 -13.00 21.75
C GLN A 610 24.72 -13.17 20.58
N GLU A 611 24.30 -13.81 19.49
CA GLU A 611 25.13 -14.11 18.32
C GLU A 611 25.64 -12.84 17.63
N LEU A 612 24.77 -11.82 17.51
CA LEU A 612 25.16 -10.53 16.94
C LEU A 612 26.18 -9.79 17.83
N LYS A 613 26.01 -9.81 19.16
CA LYS A 613 27.02 -9.25 20.09
C LYS A 613 28.36 -9.95 19.98
N GLU A 614 28.35 -11.28 19.95
CA GLU A 614 29.56 -12.09 19.82
C GLU A 614 30.30 -11.78 18.51
N GLU A 615 29.60 -11.58 17.40
CA GLU A 615 30.24 -11.23 16.12
C GLU A 615 30.78 -9.80 16.11
N MET A 616 30.00 -8.83 16.59
CA MET A 616 30.44 -7.43 16.69
C MET A 616 31.68 -7.28 17.58
N GLU A 617 31.79 -8.06 18.67
CA GLU A 617 32.98 -8.08 19.52
C GLU A 617 34.22 -8.63 18.78
N LYS A 618 34.07 -9.71 17.99
CA LYS A 618 35.18 -10.25 17.18
C LYS A 618 35.70 -9.25 16.16
N GLU A 619 34.82 -8.54 15.47
CA GLU A 619 35.20 -7.55 14.47
C GLU A 619 35.92 -6.34 15.09
N GLN A 620 35.59 -5.99 16.34
CA GLN A 620 36.32 -4.96 17.09
C GLN A 620 37.73 -5.43 17.48
N ASP A 621 37.91 -6.71 17.81
CA ASP A 621 39.21 -7.28 18.15
C ASP A 621 40.14 -7.44 16.92
N GLU A 622 39.58 -7.50 15.71
CA GLU A 622 40.32 -7.63 14.44
C GLU A 622 40.74 -6.28 13.81
N LYS A 623 40.09 -5.18 14.18
CA LYS A 623 40.39 -3.80 13.74
C LYS A 623 41.49 -3.15 14.60
#